data_AF-A0A935YY68-F1
#
_entry.id   AF-A0A935YY68-F1
#
_cell.length_a   1.000
_cell.length_b   1.000
_cell.length_c   1.000
_cell.angle_alpha   90.00
_cell.angle_beta   90.00
_cell.angle_gamma   90.00
#
_symmetry.space_group_name_H-M   'P 1'
#
loop_
_entity.id
_entity.type
_entity.pdbx_description
1 polymer ?
#
loop_
_entity_poly.entity_id
_entity_poly.type
_entity_poly.pdbx_seq_one_letter_code
_entity_poly.pdbx_strand_id
1 'polypeptide(L)'
;MSTGSSVPYKLRPNKAVDRELFLSLLMRLAPALDLERHHYIGLGGSFLEDFRLLHARLGIDRMTSVEADEEVHKRQLFNRPTASVECVHSRLEDYLDAHDFDRPAIVWFDYTEPKPVEQIRRFASTVGEVKLNSILRLTLNAQPSSLGVPKPPLSGPALLGWRLVQFKDRLGSLCPTDITAEGMERRTYGPSILRALFLAVEKEVLSHADRKVVWALSTHYADGQPMATATLVVCAANDTVVEPLVKGWTFYSPPNDPLRIDLPALSTLERLTMESNDDAKTRLGFDLPESGLGEDPFEVFKKFYRIYPHFSRVEL
;
A
#
# COMPACT_ATOMS: atom_id res chain seq x y z
N MET A 1 -10.20 -17.78 -7.54
CA MET A 1 -11.17 -16.93 -6.82
C MET A 1 -10.41 -16.30 -5.65
N SER A 2 -9.96 -15.05 -5.77
CA SER A 2 -9.26 -14.38 -4.67
C SER A 2 -10.29 -14.06 -3.57
N THR A 3 -10.05 -14.58 -2.38
CA THR A 3 -10.89 -14.34 -1.19
C THR A 3 -10.83 -12.89 -0.70
N GLY A 4 -9.98 -12.05 -1.31
CA GLY A 4 -9.93 -10.61 -1.06
C GLY A 4 -11.13 -9.82 -1.61
N SER A 5 -11.95 -10.42 -2.49
CA SER A 5 -13.16 -9.78 -3.04
C SER A 5 -14.42 -9.95 -2.18
N SER A 6 -14.41 -10.85 -1.17
CA SER A 6 -15.62 -11.23 -0.43
C SER A 6 -15.84 -10.51 0.90
N VAL A 7 -14.84 -9.77 1.41
CA VAL A 7 -15.01 -8.95 2.61
C VAL A 7 -15.29 -7.51 2.17
N PRO A 8 -16.47 -6.94 2.46
CA PRO A 8 -16.78 -5.55 2.19
C PRO A 8 -15.63 -4.63 2.61
N TYR A 9 -15.30 -3.64 1.79
CA TYR A 9 -14.19 -2.72 2.04
C TYR A 9 -14.27 -2.03 3.42
N LYS A 10 -15.50 -1.82 3.92
CA LYS A 10 -15.80 -1.29 5.26
C LYS A 10 -15.52 -2.28 6.41
N LEU A 11 -15.02 -3.47 6.13
CA LEU A 11 -14.66 -4.49 7.13
C LEU A 11 -13.16 -4.84 7.05
N ARG A 12 -12.38 -3.96 6.41
CA ARG A 12 -10.92 -4.09 6.23
C ARG A 12 -10.20 -3.00 7.03
N PRO A 13 -10.14 -3.12 8.38
CA PRO A 13 -9.61 -2.05 9.22
C PRO A 13 -8.14 -1.74 8.92
N ASN A 14 -7.34 -2.73 8.57
CA ASN A 14 -5.93 -2.51 8.29
C ASN A 14 -5.72 -1.78 6.95
N LYS A 15 -6.43 -2.15 5.88
CA LYS A 15 -6.46 -1.38 4.61
C LYS A 15 -7.01 0.04 4.80
N ALA A 16 -7.92 0.26 5.74
CA ALA A 16 -8.40 1.60 6.05
C ALA A 16 -7.29 2.46 6.67
N VAL A 17 -6.56 1.95 7.67
CA VAL A 17 -5.41 2.66 8.26
C VAL A 17 -4.31 2.92 7.24
N ASP A 18 -3.96 1.95 6.39
CA ASP A 18 -2.97 2.13 5.32
C ASP A 18 -3.32 3.28 4.37
N ARG A 19 -4.60 3.41 4.01
CA ARG A 19 -5.11 4.52 3.19
C ARG A 19 -5.06 5.84 3.94
N GLU A 20 -5.46 5.87 5.21
CA GLU A 20 -5.41 7.08 6.03
C GLU A 20 -3.97 7.58 6.21
N LEU A 21 -3.01 6.67 6.37
CA LEU A 21 -1.58 7.01 6.38
C LEU A 21 -1.14 7.62 5.04
N PHE A 22 -1.56 7.03 3.92
CA PHE A 22 -1.25 7.59 2.60
C PHE A 22 -1.85 8.99 2.41
N LEU A 23 -3.13 9.18 2.76
CA LEU A 23 -3.79 10.50 2.69
C LEU A 23 -3.11 11.52 3.61
N SER A 24 -2.69 11.12 4.82
CA SER A 24 -1.96 11.97 5.76
C SER A 24 -0.59 12.39 5.20
N LEU A 25 0.13 11.47 4.55
CA LEU A 25 1.36 11.79 3.82
C LEU A 25 1.09 12.79 2.69
N LEU A 26 0.07 12.57 1.87
CA LEU A 26 -0.28 13.49 0.78
C LEU A 26 -0.64 14.88 1.30
N MET A 27 -1.46 14.98 2.35
CA MET A 27 -1.79 16.27 2.97
C MET A 27 -0.55 17.02 3.47
N ARG A 28 0.46 16.29 3.97
CA ARG A 28 1.73 16.88 4.40
C ARG A 28 2.56 17.39 3.23
N LEU A 29 2.51 16.72 2.08
CA LEU A 29 3.22 17.11 0.86
C LEU A 29 2.47 18.16 0.03
N ALA A 30 1.15 18.30 0.24
CA ALA A 30 0.27 19.14 -0.56
C ALA A 30 0.77 20.57 -0.78
N PRO A 31 1.22 21.32 0.25
CA PRO A 31 1.68 22.69 0.05
C PRO A 31 2.99 22.80 -0.71
N ALA A 32 3.87 21.79 -0.58
CA ALA A 32 5.19 21.81 -1.20
C ALA A 32 5.15 21.37 -2.68
N LEU A 33 4.21 20.49 -3.04
CA LEU A 33 4.12 19.90 -4.36
C LEU A 33 2.94 20.44 -5.19
N ASP A 34 2.08 21.28 -4.64
CA ASP A 34 0.85 21.77 -5.31
C ASP A 34 -0.04 20.58 -5.77
N LEU A 35 -0.35 19.68 -4.83
CA LEU A 35 -1.00 18.42 -5.13
C LEU A 35 -2.39 18.57 -5.76
N GLU A 36 -3.09 19.69 -5.53
CA GLU A 36 -4.40 19.98 -6.14
C GLU A 36 -4.33 19.91 -7.68
N ARG A 37 -3.18 20.26 -8.28
CA ARG A 37 -2.96 20.24 -9.74
C ARG A 37 -2.52 18.90 -10.30
N HIS A 38 -2.29 17.90 -9.45
CA HIS A 38 -1.80 16.60 -9.89
C HIS A 38 -2.89 15.82 -10.63
N HIS A 39 -2.48 14.91 -11.51
CA HIS A 39 -3.38 13.88 -12.04
C HIS A 39 -3.34 12.65 -11.14
N TYR A 40 -4.45 12.29 -10.50
CA TYR A 40 -4.54 11.01 -9.80
C TYR A 40 -4.94 9.87 -10.75
N ILE A 41 -4.14 8.80 -10.78
CA ILE A 41 -4.40 7.59 -11.58
C ILE A 41 -4.38 6.39 -10.63
N GLY A 42 -5.42 5.56 -10.64
CA GLY A 42 -5.47 4.42 -9.74
C GLY A 42 -6.55 3.39 -10.07
N LEU A 43 -6.62 2.37 -9.23
CA LEU A 43 -7.59 1.27 -9.31
C LEU A 43 -8.65 1.45 -8.22
N GLY A 44 -9.79 2.08 -8.55
CA GLY A 44 -10.75 2.50 -7.51
C GLY A 44 -11.75 1.44 -7.04
N GLY A 45 -11.75 0.25 -7.65
CA GLY A 45 -12.77 -0.78 -7.42
C GLY A 45 -14.19 -0.27 -7.69
N SER A 46 -15.23 -1.01 -7.28
CA SER A 46 -16.61 -0.65 -7.65
C SER A 46 -17.13 0.66 -7.04
N PHE A 47 -16.51 1.15 -5.96
CA PHE A 47 -17.03 2.25 -5.15
C PHE A 47 -16.16 3.52 -5.18
N LEU A 48 -14.99 3.49 -5.81
CA LEU A 48 -14.13 4.65 -6.01
C LEU A 48 -13.81 5.40 -4.69
N GLU A 49 -13.66 4.66 -3.59
CA GLU A 49 -13.53 5.23 -2.25
C GLU A 49 -12.25 6.05 -2.10
N ASP A 50 -11.14 5.56 -2.66
CA ASP A 50 -9.87 6.28 -2.71
C ASP A 50 -10.01 7.62 -3.46
N PHE A 51 -10.69 7.62 -4.60
CA PHE A 51 -10.97 8.81 -5.40
C PHE A 51 -11.81 9.84 -4.63
N ARG A 52 -12.86 9.37 -3.97
CA ARG A 52 -13.73 10.22 -3.14
C ARG A 52 -12.93 10.91 -2.03
N LEU A 53 -12.06 10.16 -1.35
CA LEU A 53 -11.26 10.68 -0.24
C LEU A 53 -10.15 11.63 -0.69
N LEU A 54 -9.46 11.31 -1.80
CA LEU A 54 -8.44 12.18 -2.39
C LEU A 54 -9.02 13.51 -2.83
N HIS A 55 -10.14 13.49 -3.57
CA HIS A 55 -10.81 14.70 -3.98
C HIS A 55 -11.24 15.55 -2.77
N ALA A 56 -11.90 14.93 -1.79
CA ALA A 56 -12.42 15.65 -0.62
C ALA A 56 -11.33 16.29 0.25
N ARG A 57 -10.12 15.71 0.31
CA ARG A 57 -9.04 16.19 1.20
C ARG A 57 -8.00 17.05 0.50
N LEU A 58 -7.76 16.82 -0.80
CA LEU A 58 -6.68 17.46 -1.54
C LEU A 58 -7.18 18.36 -2.67
N GLY A 59 -8.48 18.34 -2.99
CA GLY A 59 -9.05 19.15 -4.05
C GLY A 59 -8.71 18.68 -5.47
N ILE A 60 -8.03 17.53 -5.63
CA ILE A 60 -7.61 17.01 -6.95
C ILE A 60 -8.82 16.86 -7.87
N ASP A 61 -8.80 17.58 -8.99
CA ASP A 61 -9.89 17.57 -9.97
C ASP A 61 -9.65 16.55 -11.08
N ARG A 62 -8.42 16.43 -11.60
CA ARG A 62 -8.07 15.49 -12.67
C ARG A 62 -7.80 14.10 -12.08
N MET A 63 -8.75 13.19 -12.24
CA MET A 63 -8.63 11.82 -11.74
C MET A 63 -9.06 10.78 -12.78
N THR A 64 -8.30 9.69 -12.92
CA THR A 64 -8.64 8.57 -13.79
C THR A 64 -8.61 7.25 -13.02
N SER A 65 -9.78 6.59 -12.95
CA SER A 65 -9.90 5.21 -12.48
C SER A 65 -9.81 4.26 -13.66
N VAL A 66 -8.84 3.36 -13.63
CA VAL A 66 -8.69 2.31 -14.64
C VAL A 66 -9.22 1.00 -14.07
N GLU A 67 -10.01 0.27 -14.85
CA GLU A 67 -10.59 -1.00 -14.43
C GLU A 67 -10.64 -1.97 -15.61
N ALA A 68 -10.22 -3.22 -15.41
CA ALA A 68 -10.20 -4.24 -16.45
C ALA A 68 -11.48 -5.09 -16.44
N ASP A 69 -12.12 -5.25 -15.29
CA ASP A 69 -13.37 -6.00 -15.16
C ASP A 69 -14.58 -5.16 -15.58
N GLU A 70 -15.33 -5.65 -16.57
CA GLU A 70 -16.44 -4.92 -17.17
C GLU A 70 -17.57 -4.62 -16.17
N GLU A 71 -17.87 -5.55 -15.26
CA GLU A 71 -18.94 -5.38 -14.28
C GLU A 71 -18.54 -4.41 -13.16
N VAL A 72 -17.28 -4.45 -12.73
CA VAL A 72 -16.73 -3.45 -11.80
C VAL A 72 -16.72 -2.07 -12.46
N HIS A 73 -16.36 -1.97 -13.74
CA HIS A 73 -16.37 -0.72 -14.49
C HIS A 73 -17.79 -0.12 -14.61
N LYS A 74 -18.81 -0.93 -14.93
CA LYS A 74 -20.22 -0.49 -14.92
C LYS A 74 -20.62 0.06 -13.55
N ARG A 75 -20.18 -0.58 -12.47
CA ARG A 75 -20.43 -0.10 -11.09
C ARG A 75 -19.65 1.17 -10.75
N GLN A 76 -18.43 1.36 -11.29
CA GLN A 76 -17.69 2.62 -11.15
C GLN A 76 -18.43 3.79 -11.78
N LEU A 77 -18.94 3.62 -13.01
CA LEU A 77 -19.73 4.65 -13.69
C LEU A 77 -20.96 5.07 -12.88
N PHE A 78 -21.63 4.11 -12.23
CA PHE A 78 -22.77 4.37 -11.34
C PHE A 78 -22.34 5.07 -10.03
N ASN A 79 -21.28 4.60 -9.38
CA ASN A 79 -20.81 5.10 -8.07
C ASN A 79 -19.85 6.29 -8.17
N ARG A 80 -19.72 6.89 -9.35
CA ARG A 80 -18.75 7.95 -9.61
C ARG A 80 -18.91 9.11 -8.60
N PRO A 81 -17.89 9.41 -7.76
CA PRO A 81 -18.06 10.33 -6.63
C PRO A 81 -18.14 11.80 -7.09
N THR A 82 -17.47 12.14 -8.19
CA THR A 82 -17.49 13.48 -8.78
C THR A 82 -17.48 13.38 -10.31
N ALA A 83 -18.00 14.39 -11.00
CA ALA A 83 -17.96 14.43 -12.46
C ALA A 83 -16.53 14.43 -13.04
N SER A 84 -15.54 14.78 -12.22
CA SER A 84 -14.14 14.92 -12.60
C SER A 84 -13.37 13.59 -12.60
N VAL A 85 -13.94 12.52 -12.03
CA VAL A 85 -13.40 11.16 -12.15
C VAL A 85 -13.74 10.58 -13.52
N GLU A 86 -12.73 10.37 -14.33
CA GLU A 86 -12.81 9.59 -15.57
C GLU A 86 -12.69 8.10 -15.24
N CYS A 87 -13.67 7.28 -15.64
CA CYS A 87 -13.59 5.83 -15.48
C CYS A 87 -13.26 5.22 -16.85
N VAL A 88 -12.18 4.45 -16.94
CA VAL A 88 -11.69 3.87 -18.19
C VAL A 88 -11.70 2.35 -18.08
N HIS A 89 -12.36 1.68 -19.01
CA HIS A 89 -12.32 0.21 -19.14
C HIS A 89 -11.04 -0.19 -19.88
N SER A 90 -9.98 -0.49 -19.14
CA SER A 90 -8.67 -0.87 -19.67
C SER A 90 -7.86 -1.60 -18.59
N ARG A 91 -6.74 -2.23 -18.98
CA ARG A 91 -5.71 -2.60 -18.00
C ARG A 91 -4.90 -1.37 -17.62
N LEU A 92 -4.42 -1.31 -16.38
CA LEU A 92 -3.59 -0.19 -15.93
C LEU A 92 -2.32 -0.04 -16.77
N GLU A 93 -1.69 -1.16 -17.12
CA GLU A 93 -0.49 -1.16 -17.97
C GLU A 93 -0.79 -0.57 -19.36
N ASP A 94 -1.85 -1.06 -20.02
CA ASP A 94 -2.27 -0.59 -21.35
C ASP A 94 -2.64 0.90 -21.33
N TYR A 95 -3.33 1.36 -20.28
CA TYR A 95 -3.65 2.77 -20.11
C TYR A 95 -2.39 3.63 -19.99
N LEU A 96 -1.47 3.24 -19.13
CA LEU A 96 -0.24 3.99 -18.90
C LEU A 96 0.70 3.94 -20.12
N ASP A 97 0.73 2.86 -20.91
CA ASP A 97 1.53 2.78 -22.14
C ASP A 97 0.94 3.63 -23.29
N ALA A 98 -0.37 3.87 -23.28
CA ALA A 98 -1.06 4.65 -24.30
C ALA A 98 -1.13 6.16 -24.01
N HIS A 99 -0.73 6.60 -22.81
CA HIS A 99 -0.88 7.99 -22.37
C HIS A 99 0.41 8.55 -21.79
N ASP A 100 0.83 9.70 -22.30
CA ASP A 100 1.93 10.47 -21.73
C ASP A 100 1.46 11.27 -20.50
N PHE A 101 2.36 11.43 -19.53
CA PHE A 101 2.15 12.33 -18.41
C PHE A 101 2.35 13.79 -18.87
N ASP A 102 1.28 14.59 -18.89
CA ASP A 102 1.36 16.03 -19.21
C ASP A 102 1.71 16.90 -17.99
N ARG A 103 1.54 16.35 -16.78
CA ARG A 103 1.74 17.01 -15.49
C ARG A 103 2.20 16.01 -14.42
N PRO A 104 2.65 16.47 -13.24
CA PRO A 104 2.90 15.59 -12.09
C PRO A 104 1.68 14.75 -11.73
N ALA A 105 1.90 13.48 -11.44
CA ALA A 105 0.83 12.52 -11.20
C ALA A 105 0.98 11.84 -9.84
N ILE A 106 -0.15 11.44 -9.27
CA ILE A 106 -0.19 10.47 -8.17
C ILE A 106 -0.68 9.16 -8.78
N VAL A 107 0.19 8.15 -8.88
CA VAL A 107 -0.16 6.85 -9.48
C VAL A 107 -0.19 5.79 -8.38
N TRP A 108 -1.35 5.17 -8.16
CA TRP A 108 -1.50 4.08 -7.21
C TRP A 108 -1.79 2.75 -7.91
N PHE A 109 -0.75 1.92 -7.95
CA PHE A 109 -0.77 0.53 -8.39
C PHE A 109 -1.32 -0.38 -7.27
N ASP A 110 -2.64 -0.41 -7.06
CA ASP A 110 -3.30 -1.24 -6.03
C ASP A 110 -3.48 -2.71 -6.48
N TYR A 111 -2.36 -3.42 -6.71
CA TYR A 111 -2.43 -4.79 -7.20
C TYR A 111 -2.87 -5.79 -6.12
N THR A 112 -3.71 -6.75 -6.53
CA THR A 112 -4.15 -7.87 -5.67
C THR A 112 -3.64 -9.23 -6.15
N GLU A 113 -3.31 -9.36 -7.43
CA GLU A 113 -2.74 -10.58 -7.99
C GLU A 113 -1.30 -10.81 -7.52
N PRO A 114 -0.89 -12.05 -7.23
CA PRO A 114 0.48 -12.35 -6.83
C PRO A 114 1.40 -12.44 -8.06
N LYS A 115 1.68 -11.32 -8.73
CA LYS A 115 2.62 -11.23 -9.86
C LYS A 115 3.74 -10.22 -9.57
N PRO A 116 4.48 -10.39 -8.45
CA PRO A 116 5.35 -9.34 -7.93
C PRO A 116 6.43 -8.88 -8.92
N VAL A 117 6.94 -9.75 -9.79
CA VAL A 117 8.03 -9.42 -10.73
C VAL A 117 7.57 -8.38 -11.76
N GLU A 118 6.49 -8.68 -12.47
CA GLU A 118 5.92 -7.81 -13.50
C GLU A 118 5.47 -6.49 -12.88
N GLN A 119 4.80 -6.58 -11.73
CA GLN A 119 4.28 -5.42 -10.98
C GLN A 119 5.40 -4.51 -10.46
N ILE A 120 6.48 -5.07 -9.90
CA ILE A 120 7.66 -4.32 -9.44
C ILE A 120 8.37 -3.67 -10.62
N ARG A 121 8.56 -4.41 -11.73
CA ARG A 121 9.24 -3.85 -12.92
C ARG A 121 8.45 -2.69 -13.51
N ARG A 122 7.13 -2.83 -13.64
CA ARG A 122 6.26 -1.74 -14.12
C ARG A 122 6.31 -0.54 -13.18
N PHE A 123 6.20 -0.76 -11.87
CA PHE A 123 6.31 0.32 -10.90
C PHE A 123 7.66 1.04 -10.98
N ALA A 124 8.75 0.28 -11.11
CA ALA A 124 10.09 0.84 -11.24
C ALA A 124 10.21 1.68 -12.52
N SER A 125 9.85 1.15 -13.69
CA SER A 125 9.95 1.89 -14.97
C SER A 125 9.17 3.21 -14.94
N THR A 126 8.02 3.22 -14.26
CA THR A 126 7.17 4.41 -14.11
C THR A 126 7.91 5.59 -13.46
N VAL A 127 8.95 5.35 -12.64
CA VAL A 127 9.81 6.39 -12.04
C VAL A 127 10.47 7.25 -13.12
N GLY A 128 10.85 6.66 -14.26
CA GLY A 128 11.44 7.36 -15.40
C GLY A 128 10.40 8.04 -16.30
N GLU A 129 9.18 7.51 -16.34
CA GLU A 129 8.11 7.95 -17.24
C GLU A 129 7.40 9.22 -16.72
N VAL A 130 7.24 9.33 -15.40
CA VAL A 130 6.46 10.41 -14.78
C VAL A 130 7.22 11.75 -14.73
N LYS A 131 6.47 12.85 -14.60
CA LYS A 131 7.06 14.17 -14.33
C LYS A 131 7.63 14.24 -12.91
N LEU A 132 8.61 15.13 -12.72
CA LEU A 132 9.12 15.47 -11.39
C LEU A 132 7.96 15.91 -10.48
N ASN A 133 8.13 15.71 -9.17
CA ASN A 133 7.14 15.88 -8.11
C ASN A 133 5.98 14.87 -8.12
N SER A 134 5.98 13.88 -9.02
CA SER A 134 5.00 12.80 -9.00
C SER A 134 5.18 11.89 -7.80
N ILE A 135 4.07 11.30 -7.34
CA ILE A 135 4.02 10.37 -6.21
C ILE A 135 3.58 9.01 -6.72
N LEU A 136 4.38 7.99 -6.47
CA LEU A 136 4.07 6.62 -6.88
C LEU A 136 3.82 5.77 -5.65
N ARG A 137 2.72 5.02 -5.67
CA ARG A 137 2.35 4.08 -4.62
C ARG A 137 2.07 2.70 -5.21
N LEU A 138 2.65 1.68 -4.60
CA LEU A 138 2.46 0.29 -4.96
C LEU A 138 1.78 -0.46 -3.81
N THR A 139 0.88 -1.36 -4.14
CA THR A 139 0.38 -2.41 -3.23
C THR A 139 0.61 -3.75 -3.90
N LEU A 140 1.25 -4.67 -3.18
CA LEU A 140 1.55 -6.02 -3.63
C LEU A 140 0.93 -7.05 -2.71
N ASN A 141 0.52 -8.15 -3.32
CA ASN A 141 0.16 -9.36 -2.61
C ASN A 141 1.38 -9.94 -1.87
N ALA A 142 1.29 -10.02 -0.55
CA ALA A 142 2.34 -10.53 0.33
C ALA A 142 1.92 -11.85 1.00
N GLN A 143 1.17 -12.70 0.31
CA GLN A 143 0.82 -14.02 0.82
C GLN A 143 1.90 -15.05 0.44
N PRO A 144 2.61 -15.70 1.39
CA PRO A 144 3.70 -16.64 1.06
C PRO A 144 3.24 -17.89 0.28
N SER A 145 1.98 -18.31 0.44
CA SER A 145 1.43 -19.42 -0.34
C SER A 145 1.28 -19.11 -1.83
N SER A 146 1.45 -17.84 -2.23
CA SER A 146 1.50 -17.45 -3.64
C SER A 146 2.78 -17.89 -4.37
N LEU A 147 3.79 -18.36 -3.63
CA LEU A 147 4.99 -19.02 -4.17
C LEU A 147 4.72 -20.46 -4.64
N GLY A 148 3.47 -20.94 -4.48
CA GLY A 148 3.05 -22.26 -4.88
C GLY A 148 2.92 -23.23 -3.71
N VAL A 149 2.57 -24.47 -4.06
CA VAL A 149 2.36 -25.57 -3.12
C VAL A 149 3.32 -26.71 -3.49
N PRO A 150 4.24 -27.12 -2.59
CA PRO A 150 5.18 -28.19 -2.90
C PRO A 150 4.47 -29.53 -3.06
N LYS A 151 5.01 -30.39 -3.94
CA LYS A 151 4.58 -31.77 -4.13
C LYS A 151 5.81 -32.68 -3.99
N PRO A 152 5.90 -33.53 -2.95
CA PRO A 152 4.93 -33.73 -1.85
C PRO A 152 4.81 -32.53 -0.89
N PRO A 153 3.74 -32.44 -0.07
CA PRO A 153 3.56 -31.36 0.89
C PRO A 153 4.72 -31.27 1.89
N LEU A 154 5.18 -30.04 2.15
CA LEU A 154 6.23 -29.73 3.14
C LEU A 154 5.65 -28.88 4.28
N SER A 155 6.28 -28.92 5.45
CA SER A 155 5.93 -28.09 6.62
C SER A 155 7.18 -27.55 7.32
N GLY A 156 6.98 -26.58 8.23
CA GLY A 156 8.04 -26.02 9.06
C GLY A 156 9.23 -25.47 8.27
N PRO A 157 10.48 -25.65 8.75
CA PRO A 157 11.68 -25.14 8.09
C PRO A 157 11.86 -25.62 6.65
N ALA A 158 11.45 -26.85 6.32
CA ALA A 158 11.55 -27.39 4.97
C ALA A 158 10.65 -26.63 3.97
N LEU A 159 9.44 -26.26 4.40
CA LEU A 159 8.54 -25.42 3.59
C LEU A 159 9.12 -24.02 3.36
N LEU A 160 9.72 -23.41 4.38
CA LEU A 160 10.34 -22.09 4.26
C LEU A 160 11.55 -22.12 3.32
N GLY A 161 12.38 -23.17 3.41
CA GLY A 161 13.50 -23.38 2.50
C GLY A 161 13.04 -23.55 1.05
N TRP A 162 11.98 -24.35 0.81
CA TRP A 162 11.40 -24.49 -0.53
C TRP A 162 10.84 -23.17 -1.07
N ARG A 163 10.12 -22.41 -0.23
CA ARG A 163 9.60 -21.08 -0.60
C ARG A 163 10.72 -20.10 -0.94
N LEU A 164 11.84 -20.14 -0.21
CA LEU A 164 13.00 -19.30 -0.51
C LEU A 164 13.54 -19.57 -1.91
N VAL A 165 13.62 -20.84 -2.31
CA VAL A 165 14.04 -21.22 -3.67
C VAL A 165 13.06 -20.67 -4.70
N GLN A 166 11.75 -20.84 -4.50
CA GLN A 166 10.72 -20.29 -5.40
C GLN A 166 10.77 -18.76 -5.49
N PHE A 167 11.02 -18.09 -4.37
CA PHE A 167 11.13 -16.63 -4.32
C PHE A 167 12.35 -16.15 -5.11
N LYS A 168 13.51 -16.78 -4.90
CA LYS A 168 14.75 -16.50 -5.64
C LYS A 168 14.59 -16.72 -7.14
N ASP A 169 14.01 -17.86 -7.52
CA ASP A 169 13.73 -18.20 -8.92
C ASP A 169 12.81 -17.17 -9.57
N ARG A 170 11.70 -16.83 -8.89
CA ARG A 170 10.71 -15.88 -9.39
C ARG A 170 11.30 -14.49 -9.59
N LEU A 171 12.02 -13.95 -8.60
CA LEU A 171 12.58 -12.60 -8.69
C LEU A 171 13.82 -12.50 -9.59
N GLY A 172 14.56 -13.60 -9.75
CA GLY A 172 15.80 -13.62 -10.51
C GLY A 172 16.77 -12.53 -10.05
N SER A 173 17.16 -11.65 -10.96
CA SER A 173 18.09 -10.55 -10.69
C SER A 173 17.59 -9.46 -9.74
N LEU A 174 16.28 -9.44 -9.43
CA LEU A 174 15.69 -8.50 -8.45
C LEU A 174 15.77 -9.04 -7.00
N CYS A 175 16.22 -10.28 -6.81
CA CYS A 175 16.26 -10.88 -5.48
C CYS A 175 17.36 -10.26 -4.61
N PRO A 176 17.05 -9.81 -3.36
CA PRO A 176 18.07 -9.46 -2.39
C PRO A 176 19.01 -10.64 -2.10
N THR A 177 20.31 -10.38 -1.94
CA THR A 177 21.35 -11.42 -1.82
C THR A 177 21.39 -12.11 -0.46
N ASP A 178 21.01 -11.39 0.59
CA ASP A 178 21.05 -11.79 2.00
C ASP A 178 19.70 -12.37 2.49
N ILE A 179 18.75 -12.64 1.59
CA ILE A 179 17.45 -13.17 1.98
C ILE A 179 17.52 -14.63 2.42
N THR A 180 16.89 -14.90 3.57
CA THR A 180 16.86 -16.21 4.23
C THR A 180 15.47 -16.81 4.22
N ALA A 181 15.35 -18.08 4.65
CA ALA A 181 14.08 -18.80 4.73
C ALA A 181 13.11 -18.15 5.73
N GLU A 182 13.63 -17.50 6.79
CA GLU A 182 12.83 -16.73 7.75
C GLU A 182 12.10 -15.57 7.09
N GLY A 183 12.62 -15.03 5.98
CA GLY A 183 11.94 -14.00 5.18
C GLY A 183 10.67 -14.50 4.48
N MET A 184 10.42 -15.81 4.45
CA MET A 184 9.28 -16.42 3.74
C MET A 184 8.09 -16.74 4.66
N GLU A 185 8.15 -16.28 5.91
CA GLU A 185 7.02 -16.37 6.85
C GLU A 185 5.93 -15.35 6.50
N ARG A 186 4.71 -15.59 6.96
CA ARG A 186 3.58 -14.68 6.74
C ARG A 186 3.88 -13.25 7.18
N ARG A 187 4.57 -13.08 8.31
CA ARG A 187 4.91 -11.76 8.89
C ARG A 187 6.10 -11.05 8.23
N THR A 188 7.00 -11.80 7.60
CA THR A 188 8.27 -11.29 7.04
C THR A 188 8.31 -11.28 5.50
N TYR A 189 7.36 -11.93 4.83
CA TYR A 189 7.32 -12.00 3.37
C TYR A 189 7.00 -10.65 2.72
N GLY A 190 6.13 -9.84 3.32
CA GLY A 190 5.92 -8.45 2.89
C GLY A 190 7.22 -7.64 2.87
N PRO A 191 7.95 -7.53 3.99
CA PRO A 191 9.27 -6.91 4.03
C PRO A 191 10.24 -7.49 2.99
N SER A 192 10.26 -8.81 2.78
CA SER A 192 11.10 -9.44 1.76
C SER A 192 10.81 -8.96 0.34
N ILE A 193 9.53 -8.80 -0.03
CA ILE A 193 9.12 -8.26 -1.32
C ILE A 193 9.47 -6.77 -1.43
N LEU A 194 9.28 -5.99 -0.35
CA LEU A 194 9.60 -4.55 -0.34
C LEU A 194 11.09 -4.29 -0.53
N ARG A 195 11.96 -5.18 -0.05
CA ARG A 195 13.40 -5.11 -0.34
C ARG A 195 13.70 -5.33 -1.83
N ALA A 196 13.02 -6.26 -2.49
CA ALA A 196 13.16 -6.47 -3.93
C ALA A 196 12.66 -5.25 -4.73
N LEU A 197 11.54 -4.65 -4.31
CA LEU A 197 11.01 -3.41 -4.87
C LEU A 197 12.03 -2.27 -4.74
N PHE A 198 12.60 -2.09 -3.54
CA PHE A 198 13.61 -1.07 -3.29
C PHE A 198 14.79 -1.22 -4.26
N LEU A 199 15.37 -2.41 -4.36
CA LEU A 199 16.49 -2.67 -5.29
C LEU A 199 16.12 -2.40 -6.75
N ALA A 200 14.90 -2.75 -7.18
CA ALA A 200 14.45 -2.52 -8.54
C ALA A 200 14.36 -1.03 -8.87
N VAL A 201 13.77 -0.24 -7.97
CA VAL A 201 13.62 1.21 -8.13
C VAL A 201 14.95 1.94 -8.02
N GLU A 202 15.80 1.59 -7.04
CA GLU A 202 17.13 2.18 -6.90
C GLU A 202 18.01 1.87 -8.12
N LYS A 203 17.86 0.69 -8.74
CA LYS A 203 18.54 0.39 -9.99
C LYS A 203 18.00 1.22 -11.16
N GLU A 204 16.68 1.37 -11.24
CA GLU A 204 16.04 2.14 -12.31
C GLU A 204 16.46 3.61 -12.26
N VAL A 205 16.44 4.24 -11.09
CA VAL A 205 16.76 5.68 -10.93
C VAL A 205 18.20 6.02 -11.33
N LEU A 206 19.14 5.07 -11.24
CA LEU A 206 20.51 5.27 -11.74
C LEU A 206 20.57 5.58 -13.24
N SER A 207 19.55 5.20 -14.01
CA SER A 207 19.43 5.51 -15.44
C SER A 207 18.89 6.92 -15.71
N HIS A 208 18.48 7.66 -14.67
CA HIS A 208 17.82 8.97 -14.78
C HIS A 208 18.55 10.03 -13.93
N ALA A 209 19.58 10.65 -14.51
CA ALA A 209 20.46 11.59 -13.80
C ALA A 209 19.79 12.91 -13.37
N ASP A 210 18.63 13.25 -13.94
CA ASP A 210 17.86 14.46 -13.63
C ASP A 210 17.04 14.34 -12.34
N ARG A 211 16.89 13.14 -11.79
CA ARG A 211 15.96 12.85 -10.70
C ARG A 211 16.57 11.97 -9.61
N LYS A 212 15.89 11.98 -8.47
CA LYS A 212 16.07 11.03 -7.37
C LYS A 212 14.71 10.56 -6.88
N VAL A 213 14.69 9.48 -6.11
CA VAL A 213 13.50 9.01 -5.41
C VAL A 213 13.62 9.28 -3.91
N VAL A 214 12.52 9.71 -3.30
CA VAL A 214 12.39 9.84 -1.85
C VAL A 214 11.31 8.87 -1.39
N TRP A 215 11.72 7.76 -0.79
CA TRP A 215 10.80 6.82 -0.13
C TRP A 215 10.15 7.49 1.07
N ALA A 216 8.85 7.28 1.26
CA ALA A 216 8.08 7.99 2.27
C ALA A 216 7.30 7.11 3.24
N LEU A 217 6.57 6.13 2.71
CA LEU A 217 5.69 5.27 3.50
C LEU A 217 5.70 3.86 2.94
N SER A 218 5.98 2.90 3.79
CA SER A 218 5.86 1.48 3.49
C SER A 218 5.07 0.82 4.59
N THR A 219 4.18 -0.10 4.23
CA THR A 219 3.37 -0.82 5.21
C THR A 219 3.28 -2.30 4.89
N HIS A 220 3.02 -3.10 5.91
CA HIS A 220 2.68 -4.50 5.80
C HIS A 220 1.45 -4.76 6.65
N TYR A 221 0.38 -5.26 6.05
CA TYR A 221 -0.90 -5.37 6.72
C TYR A 221 -1.68 -6.58 6.26
N ALA A 222 -2.65 -7.06 7.05
CA ALA A 222 -3.47 -8.20 6.65
C ALA A 222 -4.95 -8.02 7.02
N ASP A 223 -5.83 -8.09 6.03
CA ASP A 223 -7.28 -8.27 6.22
C ASP A 223 -7.67 -9.62 5.62
N GLY A 224 -7.21 -10.70 6.25
CA GLY A 224 -7.26 -12.08 5.73
C GLY A 224 -6.05 -12.41 4.84
N GLN A 225 -5.73 -11.56 3.87
CA GLN A 225 -4.55 -11.71 3.02
C GLN A 225 -3.50 -10.64 3.35
N PRO A 226 -2.23 -11.00 3.60
CA PRO A 226 -1.17 -10.03 3.80
C PRO A 226 -0.86 -9.28 2.51
N MET A 227 -0.68 -7.97 2.64
CA MET A 227 -0.37 -7.02 1.58
C MET A 227 0.81 -6.16 2.01
N ALA A 228 1.68 -5.81 1.08
CA ALA A 228 2.78 -4.89 1.31
C ALA A 228 2.62 -3.65 0.43
N THR A 229 2.78 -2.46 1.00
CA THR A 229 2.69 -1.20 0.26
C THR A 229 3.97 -0.40 0.39
N ALA A 230 4.27 0.41 -0.63
CA ALA A 230 5.34 1.39 -0.57
C ALA A 230 4.97 2.62 -1.40
N THR A 231 5.41 3.78 -0.95
CA THR A 231 5.18 5.09 -1.56
C THR A 231 6.50 5.83 -1.68
N LEU A 232 6.73 6.42 -2.85
CA LEU A 232 7.87 7.30 -3.10
C LEU A 232 7.42 8.58 -3.80
N VAL A 233 8.25 9.61 -3.71
CA VAL A 233 8.15 10.83 -4.50
C VAL A 233 9.32 10.86 -5.49
N VAL A 234 9.04 11.16 -6.76
CA VAL A 234 10.07 11.37 -7.79
C VAL A 234 10.45 12.84 -7.79
N CYS A 235 11.64 13.18 -7.31
CA CYS A 235 12.09 14.56 -7.15
C CYS A 235 13.18 14.91 -8.17
N ALA A 236 13.39 16.21 -8.42
CA ALA A 236 14.60 16.67 -9.09
C ALA A 236 15.85 16.20 -8.32
N ALA A 237 16.95 15.90 -9.01
CA ALA A 237 18.19 15.44 -8.38
C ALA A 237 18.71 16.41 -7.30
N ASN A 238 18.49 17.71 -7.49
CA ASN A 238 18.88 18.77 -6.57
C ASN A 238 17.78 19.19 -5.57
N ASP A 239 16.64 18.49 -5.51
CA ASP A 239 15.58 18.80 -4.55
C ASP A 239 16.09 18.63 -3.10
N THR A 240 15.76 19.60 -2.26
CA THR A 240 16.10 19.60 -0.83
C THR A 240 14.86 19.73 0.06
N VAL A 241 13.67 19.81 -0.53
CA VAL A 241 12.43 20.11 0.21
C VAL A 241 11.71 18.85 0.65
N VAL A 242 11.58 17.84 -0.22
CA VAL A 242 10.69 16.70 0.03
C VAL A 242 11.23 15.80 1.13
N GLU A 243 12.53 15.50 1.10
CA GLU A 243 13.14 14.55 2.03
C GLU A 243 13.03 14.98 3.51
N PRO A 244 13.32 16.24 3.90
CA PRO A 244 13.06 16.71 5.26
C PRO A 244 11.58 16.65 5.67
N LEU A 245 10.66 16.99 4.75
CA LEU A 245 9.22 16.90 5.02
C LEU A 245 8.84 15.46 5.32
N VAL A 246 9.24 14.52 4.47
CA VAL A 246 8.96 13.10 4.60
C VAL A 246 9.58 12.53 5.88
N LYS A 247 10.89 12.71 6.11
CA LYS A 247 11.59 12.16 7.28
C LYS A 247 11.16 12.78 8.61
N GLY A 248 10.67 14.02 8.60
CA GLY A 248 10.10 14.67 9.79
C GLY A 248 8.68 14.23 10.13
N TRP A 249 8.07 13.33 9.36
CA TRP A 249 6.74 12.80 9.62
C TRP A 249 6.80 11.60 10.58
N THR A 250 5.92 11.56 11.58
CA THR A 250 5.86 10.49 12.60
C THR A 250 5.72 9.08 12.02
N PHE A 251 5.11 8.95 10.83
CA PHE A 251 4.89 7.67 10.17
C PHE A 251 5.85 7.44 8.99
N TYR A 252 6.94 8.21 8.90
CA TYR A 252 8.01 7.92 7.94
C TYR A 252 8.47 6.48 8.10
N SER A 253 8.42 5.74 6.99
CA SER A 253 8.74 4.32 6.98
C SER A 253 9.24 3.91 5.60
N PRO A 254 10.57 3.75 5.44
CA PRO A 254 11.16 3.29 4.19
C PRO A 254 10.92 1.77 3.97
N PRO A 255 11.10 1.25 2.74
CA PRO A 255 10.81 -0.16 2.42
C PRO A 255 11.57 -1.21 3.24
N ASN A 256 12.72 -0.85 3.81
CA ASN A 256 13.51 -1.72 4.69
C ASN A 256 12.97 -1.81 6.12
N ASP A 257 12.09 -0.88 6.53
CA ASP A 257 11.45 -0.88 7.85
C ASP A 257 9.95 -0.51 7.73
N PRO A 258 9.13 -1.37 7.11
CA PRO A 258 7.73 -1.09 6.86
C PRO A 258 6.89 -1.08 8.14
N LEU A 259 5.96 -0.14 8.24
CA LEU A 259 4.96 -0.14 9.32
C LEU A 259 4.09 -1.38 9.24
N ARG A 260 4.06 -2.18 10.32
CA ARG A 260 3.11 -3.27 10.43
C ARG A 260 1.78 -2.73 10.96
N ILE A 261 0.74 -2.87 10.16
CA ILE A 261 -0.63 -2.48 10.51
C ILE A 261 -1.39 -3.77 10.77
N ASP A 262 -1.48 -4.12 12.05
CA ASP A 262 -2.08 -5.38 12.50
C ASP A 262 -3.05 -5.08 13.65
N LEU A 263 -4.07 -4.25 13.36
CA LEU A 263 -5.02 -3.77 14.34
C LEU A 263 -5.77 -4.94 15.03
N PRO A 264 -5.93 -4.91 16.36
CA PRO A 264 -6.78 -5.86 17.06
C PRO A 264 -8.25 -5.64 16.68
N ALA A 265 -9.03 -6.71 16.75
CA ALA A 265 -10.48 -6.61 16.75
C ALA A 265 -10.94 -6.08 18.11
N LEU A 266 -11.53 -4.88 18.12
CA LEU A 266 -12.00 -4.21 19.34
C LEU A 266 -13.48 -3.88 19.24
N SER A 267 -14.20 -4.11 20.33
CA SER A 267 -15.50 -3.48 20.57
C SER A 267 -15.33 -1.97 20.80
N THR A 268 -16.44 -1.23 20.69
CA THR A 268 -16.44 0.21 20.97
C THR A 268 -15.96 0.54 22.39
N LEU A 269 -16.36 -0.26 23.39
CA LEU A 269 -15.96 -0.03 24.78
C LEU A 269 -14.49 -0.36 25.04
N GLU A 270 -13.97 -1.46 24.46
CA GLU A 270 -12.54 -1.78 24.55
C GLU A 270 -11.70 -0.66 23.94
N ARG A 271 -12.06 -0.19 22.75
CA ARG A 271 -11.40 0.93 22.10
C ARG A 271 -11.42 2.19 22.96
N LEU A 272 -12.58 2.62 23.45
CA LEU A 272 -12.70 3.81 24.29
C LEU A 272 -11.88 3.67 25.58
N THR A 273 -11.82 2.46 26.14
CA THR A 273 -10.97 2.16 27.31
C THR A 273 -9.49 2.33 26.95
N MET A 274 -9.06 1.83 25.79
CA MET A 274 -7.69 2.00 25.30
C MET A 274 -7.33 3.46 24.99
N GLU A 275 -8.28 4.28 24.51
CA GLU A 275 -8.05 5.70 24.23
C GLU A 275 -8.00 6.57 25.50
N SER A 276 -8.74 6.20 26.54
CA SER A 276 -8.91 7.00 27.76
C SER A 276 -8.00 6.62 28.91
N ASN A 277 -7.14 5.61 28.76
CA ASN A 277 -6.27 5.11 29.84
C ASN A 277 -4.84 4.85 29.35
N ASP A 278 -3.85 5.38 30.06
CA ASP A 278 -2.43 5.13 29.78
C ASP A 278 -2.03 3.66 30.02
N ASP A 279 -2.64 3.00 31.01
CA ASP A 279 -2.50 1.56 31.28
C ASP A 279 -3.79 0.80 30.90
N ALA A 280 -4.05 0.77 29.60
CA ALA A 280 -5.21 0.09 29.06
C ALA A 280 -5.22 -1.42 29.36
N LYS A 281 -4.05 -2.06 29.45
CA LYS A 281 -3.93 -3.50 29.70
C LYS A 281 -4.46 -3.87 31.08
N THR A 282 -4.04 -3.15 32.12
CA THR A 282 -4.56 -3.36 33.48
C THR A 282 -6.05 -3.03 33.56
N ARG A 283 -6.51 -2.01 32.82
CA ARG A 283 -7.92 -1.58 32.83
C ARG A 283 -8.88 -2.57 32.17
N LEU A 284 -8.47 -3.19 31.07
CA LEU A 284 -9.26 -4.24 30.43
C LEU A 284 -9.29 -5.50 31.31
N GLY A 285 -8.15 -5.86 31.92
CA GLY A 285 -8.07 -7.02 32.82
C GLY A 285 -8.06 -8.38 32.09
N PHE A 286 -7.87 -8.37 30.76
CA PHE A 286 -7.73 -9.56 29.92
C PHE A 286 -6.79 -9.26 28.73
N ASP A 287 -6.25 -10.32 28.12
CA ASP A 287 -5.43 -10.20 26.93
C ASP A 287 -6.31 -10.08 25.67
N LEU A 288 -5.87 -9.22 24.75
CA LEU A 288 -6.45 -9.10 23.43
C LEU A 288 -5.83 -10.14 22.48
N PRO A 289 -6.60 -10.70 21.53
CA PRO A 289 -6.04 -11.65 20.58
C PRO A 289 -5.02 -10.97 19.68
N GLU A 290 -3.89 -11.66 19.43
CA GLU A 290 -2.98 -11.30 18.34
C GLU A 290 -3.72 -11.42 16.99
N SER A 291 -3.39 -10.49 16.10
CA SER A 291 -3.96 -10.38 14.75
C SER A 291 -3.10 -11.14 13.72
N GLY A 292 -3.24 -10.83 12.43
CA GLY A 292 -2.80 -11.70 11.35
C GLY A 292 -1.28 -11.74 11.10
N LEU A 293 -0.52 -10.84 11.72
CA LEU A 293 0.94 -10.67 11.59
C LEU A 293 1.69 -10.82 12.92
N GLY A 294 0.99 -10.94 14.05
CA GLY A 294 1.56 -11.26 15.36
C GLY A 294 2.19 -10.06 16.07
N GLU A 295 1.64 -8.86 15.86
CA GLU A 295 2.05 -7.67 16.61
C GLU A 295 1.31 -7.56 17.94
N ASP A 296 1.93 -6.88 18.93
CA ASP A 296 1.26 -6.60 20.20
C ASP A 296 0.05 -5.67 19.97
N PRO A 297 -1.17 -6.09 20.35
CA PRO A 297 -2.39 -5.36 20.03
C PRO A 297 -2.47 -3.99 20.72
N PHE A 298 -1.86 -3.82 21.90
CA PHE A 298 -1.86 -2.55 22.64
C PHE A 298 -0.89 -1.55 22.00
N GLU A 299 0.31 -2.00 21.64
CA GLU A 299 1.31 -1.14 20.99
C GLU A 299 0.85 -0.69 19.59
N VAL A 300 0.29 -1.61 18.81
CA VAL A 300 -0.26 -1.27 17.48
C VAL A 300 -1.43 -0.31 17.60
N PHE A 301 -2.34 -0.53 18.55
CA PHE A 301 -3.45 0.40 18.78
C PHE A 301 -2.92 1.78 19.17
N LYS A 302 -2.02 1.87 20.14
CA LYS A 302 -1.41 3.14 20.58
C LYS A 302 -0.73 3.90 19.45
N LYS A 303 -0.17 3.19 18.47
CA LYS A 303 0.44 3.79 17.28
C LYS A 303 -0.59 4.37 16.30
N PHE A 304 -1.73 3.71 16.12
CA PHE A 304 -2.69 4.03 15.04
C PHE A 304 -4.08 4.49 15.51
N TYR A 305 -4.33 4.65 16.82
CA TYR A 305 -5.67 4.96 17.36
C TYR A 305 -6.33 6.18 16.70
N ARG A 306 -5.55 7.23 16.38
CA ARG A 306 -6.03 8.47 15.76
C ARG A 306 -6.64 8.28 14.36
N ILE A 307 -6.27 7.19 13.69
CA ILE A 307 -6.72 6.83 12.34
C ILE A 307 -7.43 5.48 12.32
N TYR A 308 -7.76 4.93 13.50
CA TYR A 308 -8.50 3.68 13.63
C TYR A 308 -9.94 3.91 13.14
N PRO A 309 -10.43 3.11 12.16
CA PRO A 309 -11.72 3.36 11.53
C PRO A 309 -12.89 3.18 12.51
N HIS A 310 -13.93 4.01 12.33
CA HIS A 310 -15.20 3.88 13.06
C HIS A 310 -16.24 3.23 12.16
N PHE A 311 -16.65 2.01 12.50
CA PHE A 311 -17.77 1.35 11.83
C PHE A 311 -18.99 1.38 12.76
N SER A 312 -19.62 2.54 12.86
CA SER A 312 -20.89 2.70 13.58
C SER A 312 -22.05 2.85 12.61
N ARG A 313 -23.21 2.31 13.00
CA ARG A 313 -24.47 2.61 12.33
C ARG A 313 -24.82 4.07 12.60
N VAL A 314 -24.98 4.88 11.56
CA VAL A 314 -25.64 6.17 11.67
C VAL A 314 -27.14 5.87 11.56
N GLU A 315 -27.86 5.96 12.67
CA GLU A 315 -29.32 6.06 12.63
C GLU A 315 -29.63 7.53 12.31
N LEU A 316 -30.17 7.76 11.11
CA LEU A 316 -30.68 9.06 10.67
C LEU A 316 -32.15 9.19 11.06
#